data_AF-A0A7L4ZCS0-F1
#
_entry.id   AF-A0A7L4ZCS0-F1
#
_cell.length_a   1.000
_cell.length_b   1.000
_cell.length_c   1.000
_cell.angle_alpha   90.00
_cell.angle_beta   90.00
_cell.angle_gamma   90.00
#
_symmetry.space_group_name_H-M   'P 1'
#
loop_
_entity.id
_entity.type
_entity.pdbx_description
1 polymer ?
#
loop_
_entity_poly.entity_id
_entity_poly.type
_entity_poly.pdbx_seq_one_letter_code
_entity_poly.pdbx_strand_id
1 'polypeptide(L)'
;MQSKTKSSINLPQSITLKIETNTEPSSELTRSLIFENFEGRRIELGFKLVKTASKTLEIAEFTDTTHDLQILGSLNHRSYWDKIYLRNNHGTSEIDIYKMCLTIHYHRVVSGGVKDIPMLSKTRINEKLPANSGEIFLTPHIEKHLLKHAGIYRGYFHPVAKLAVKDLGKSGTSDKDYDEYGDNPKYRGWISYECSEFVSWYLHETGCWKNFNNQPNTVFRDITFTGELHTIFKAASKTYYYHSGKKKFINEVTGAEYVPKAGDPLLRKGNGIFEHSMILLKWDSKNLTTTVIDGPYPVCIRTVDIDAMETRANDQKDFIVCELETTQYTATIKRGSIRRAIKK
;
A
#
# COMPACT_ATOMS: atom_id res chain seq x y z
N MET A 1 4.13 36.50 -10.64
CA MET A 1 4.74 35.22 -11.05
C MET A 1 3.98 34.09 -10.34
N GLN A 2 3.10 33.38 -11.04
CA GLN A 2 2.49 32.15 -10.51
C GLN A 2 3.55 31.04 -10.55
N SER A 3 3.92 30.51 -9.39
CA SER A 3 4.73 29.30 -9.32
C SER A 3 3.91 28.14 -9.90
N LYS A 4 4.28 27.70 -11.11
CA LYS A 4 3.80 26.43 -11.66
C LYS A 4 4.42 25.28 -10.87
N THR A 5 3.86 24.96 -9.71
CA THR A 5 3.98 23.61 -9.13
C THR A 5 3.14 22.68 -9.99
N LYS A 6 3.68 22.25 -11.14
CA LYS A 6 3.22 21.03 -11.81
C LYS A 6 3.67 19.85 -10.95
N SER A 7 3.06 19.67 -9.78
CA SER A 7 3.08 18.36 -9.13
C SER A 7 2.30 17.43 -10.06
N SER A 8 2.99 16.55 -10.76
CA SER A 8 2.34 15.45 -11.48
C SER A 8 1.81 14.47 -10.43
N ILE A 9 0.70 14.81 -9.79
CA ILE A 9 0.12 13.99 -8.72
C ILE A 9 -0.40 12.70 -9.37
N ASN A 10 0.11 11.56 -8.90
CA ASN A 10 -0.25 10.23 -9.38
C ASN A 10 -1.59 9.81 -8.78
N LEU A 11 -2.68 10.37 -9.31
CA LEU A 11 -4.03 10.19 -8.77
C LEU A 11 -4.78 9.03 -9.44
N PRO A 12 -5.68 8.34 -8.70
CA PRO A 12 -6.67 7.45 -9.30
C PRO A 12 -7.48 8.20 -10.37
N GLN A 13 -7.78 7.52 -11.48
CA GLN A 13 -8.51 8.11 -12.62
C GLN A 13 -9.81 7.39 -12.93
N SER A 14 -9.82 6.07 -12.78
CA SER A 14 -11.01 5.28 -13.01
C SER A 14 -11.01 4.03 -12.13
N ILE A 15 -12.17 3.40 -12.03
CA ILE A 15 -12.37 2.13 -11.36
C ILE A 15 -13.03 1.18 -12.34
N THR A 16 -12.62 -0.08 -12.37
CA THR A 16 -13.40 -1.14 -13.04
C THR A 16 -14.03 -2.01 -11.99
N LEU A 17 -15.34 -2.26 -12.10
CA LEU A 17 -16.06 -3.21 -11.24
C LEU A 17 -16.89 -4.14 -12.11
N LYS A 18 -16.76 -5.43 -11.83
CA LYS A 18 -17.56 -6.50 -12.42
C LYS A 18 -18.11 -7.38 -11.31
N ILE A 19 -19.41 -7.66 -11.38
CA ILE A 19 -20.13 -8.48 -10.41
C ILE A 19 -20.74 -9.67 -11.16
N GLU A 20 -20.39 -10.88 -10.74
CA GLU A 20 -21.11 -12.11 -11.10
C GLU A 20 -22.15 -12.40 -10.03
N THR A 21 -23.39 -12.67 -10.42
CA THR A 21 -24.51 -12.91 -9.49
C THR A 21 -24.94 -14.38 -9.49
N ASN A 22 -25.53 -14.85 -8.39
CA ASN A 22 -26.12 -16.19 -8.33
C ASN A 22 -27.46 -16.26 -9.08
N THR A 23 -28.26 -15.20 -8.97
CA THR A 23 -29.54 -14.99 -9.66
C THR A 23 -29.42 -13.93 -10.74
N GLU A 24 -30.36 -13.91 -11.68
CA GLU A 24 -30.40 -12.89 -12.72
C GLU A 24 -30.73 -11.51 -12.11
N PRO A 25 -29.89 -10.48 -12.34
CA PRO A 25 -30.12 -9.15 -11.79
C PRO A 25 -31.10 -8.35 -12.66
N SER A 26 -31.76 -7.37 -12.05
CA SER A 26 -32.55 -6.37 -12.78
C SER A 26 -31.68 -5.52 -13.72
N SER A 27 -32.29 -4.92 -14.75
CA SER A 27 -31.61 -4.38 -15.94
C SER A 27 -30.73 -3.15 -15.72
N GLU A 28 -31.05 -2.26 -14.78
CA GLU A 28 -30.24 -1.06 -14.48
C GLU A 28 -30.26 -0.73 -12.98
N LEU A 29 -29.09 -0.48 -12.40
CA LEU A 29 -28.91 -0.40 -10.96
C LEU A 29 -27.89 0.69 -10.58
N THR A 30 -28.35 1.79 -9.99
CA THR A 30 -27.47 2.82 -9.40
C THR A 30 -26.91 2.34 -8.07
N ARG A 31 -25.60 2.37 -7.91
CA ARG A 31 -24.89 1.86 -6.73
C ARG A 31 -23.78 2.82 -6.34
N SER A 32 -23.21 2.59 -5.15
CA SER A 32 -22.08 3.39 -4.70
C SER A 32 -21.02 2.54 -4.04
N LEU A 33 -19.76 2.91 -4.25
CA LEU A 33 -18.63 2.43 -3.47
C LEU A 33 -18.37 3.46 -2.38
N ILE A 34 -18.35 3.02 -1.14
CA ILE A 34 -18.12 3.89 0.01
C ILE A 34 -16.75 3.60 0.54
N PHE A 35 -15.96 4.65 0.63
CA PHE A 35 -14.63 4.67 1.16
C PHE A 35 -14.72 5.38 2.51
N GLU A 36 -14.35 4.70 3.60
CA GLU A 36 -14.33 5.23 4.95
C GLU A 36 -12.90 5.21 5.51
N ASN A 37 -12.47 6.33 6.10
CA ASN A 37 -11.17 6.46 6.76
C ASN A 37 -11.21 5.96 8.22
N PHE A 38 -10.05 5.92 8.90
CA PHE A 38 -9.94 5.48 10.31
C PHE A 38 -10.81 6.26 11.31
N GLU A 39 -11.27 7.44 10.91
CA GLU A 39 -12.05 8.39 11.71
C GLU A 39 -13.56 8.22 11.53
N GLY A 40 -13.97 7.42 10.54
CA GLY A 40 -15.36 7.21 10.17
C GLY A 40 -15.89 8.22 9.13
N ARG A 41 -15.05 9.11 8.59
CA ARG A 41 -15.45 9.99 7.48
C ARG A 41 -15.63 9.14 6.22
N ARG A 42 -16.65 9.44 5.42
CA ARG A 42 -17.03 8.67 4.23
C ARG A 42 -16.98 9.51 2.96
N ILE A 43 -16.42 8.94 1.90
CA ILE A 43 -16.56 9.40 0.51
C ILE A 43 -17.39 8.35 -0.21
N GLU A 44 -18.38 8.80 -0.96
CA GLU A 44 -19.28 7.95 -1.74
C GLU A 44 -19.04 8.17 -3.22
N LEU A 45 -18.65 7.11 -3.93
CA LEU A 45 -18.51 7.11 -5.39
C LEU A 45 -19.71 6.42 -6.02
N GLY A 46 -20.64 7.22 -6.56
CA GLY A 46 -21.81 6.73 -7.29
C GLY A 46 -21.46 6.23 -8.70
N PHE A 47 -22.08 5.12 -9.12
CA PHE A 47 -21.96 4.58 -10.47
C PHE A 47 -23.21 3.81 -10.89
N LYS A 48 -23.35 3.61 -12.20
CA LYS A 48 -24.40 2.77 -12.78
C LYS A 48 -23.83 1.42 -13.18
N LEU A 49 -24.51 0.35 -12.76
CA LEU A 49 -24.27 -0.99 -13.26
C LEU A 49 -25.23 -1.32 -14.39
N VAL A 50 -24.69 -1.85 -15.49
CA VAL A 50 -25.47 -2.43 -16.58
C VAL A 50 -25.28 -3.93 -16.64
N LYS A 51 -26.34 -4.62 -17.03
CA LYS A 51 -26.32 -6.05 -17.29
C LYS A 51 -25.65 -6.33 -18.63
N THR A 52 -24.48 -6.96 -18.59
CA THR A 52 -23.72 -7.35 -19.80
C THR A 52 -23.96 -8.80 -20.21
N ALA A 53 -24.43 -9.64 -19.28
CA ALA A 53 -24.87 -11.01 -19.53
C ALA A 53 -25.94 -11.43 -18.50
N SER A 54 -26.54 -12.62 -18.65
CA SER A 54 -27.63 -13.10 -17.78
C SER A 54 -27.33 -13.02 -16.27
N LYS A 55 -26.06 -13.16 -15.86
CA LYS A 55 -25.63 -13.10 -14.45
C LYS A 55 -24.40 -12.21 -14.22
N THR A 56 -24.24 -11.19 -15.06
CA THR A 56 -23.07 -10.31 -15.01
C THR A 56 -23.50 -8.86 -15.08
N LEU A 57 -23.02 -8.07 -14.12
CA LEU A 57 -23.13 -6.62 -14.08
C LEU A 57 -21.74 -6.01 -14.19
N GLU A 58 -21.61 -4.94 -14.97
CA GLU A 58 -20.39 -4.15 -15.09
C GLU A 58 -20.70 -2.66 -14.97
N ILE A 59 -19.73 -1.86 -14.56
CA ILE A 59 -19.90 -0.40 -14.58
C ILE A 59 -20.04 0.07 -16.02
N ALA A 60 -21.13 0.77 -16.31
CA ALA A 60 -21.33 1.44 -17.59
C ALA A 60 -20.82 2.87 -17.59
N GLU A 61 -21.02 3.55 -16.46
CA GLU A 61 -20.79 4.98 -16.31
C GLU A 61 -20.48 5.27 -14.84
N PHE A 62 -19.40 6.01 -14.61
CA PHE A 62 -19.25 6.78 -13.37
C PHE A 62 -20.05 8.06 -13.55
N THR A 63 -20.88 8.39 -12.56
CA THR A 63 -21.33 9.79 -12.45
C THR A 63 -20.05 10.62 -12.34
N ASP A 64 -19.93 11.79 -12.97
CA ASP A 64 -18.64 12.52 -13.10
C ASP A 64 -17.97 12.81 -11.75
N THR A 65 -17.22 11.82 -11.25
CA THR A 65 -16.59 11.75 -9.93
C THR A 65 -15.08 11.77 -10.07
N THR A 66 -14.56 12.29 -11.19
CA THR A 66 -13.11 12.45 -11.38
C THR A 66 -12.50 13.20 -10.20
N HIS A 67 -13.24 14.19 -9.66
CA HIS A 67 -12.87 14.90 -8.45
C HIS A 67 -12.86 14.01 -7.20
N ASP A 68 -13.96 13.28 -6.90
CA ASP A 68 -14.05 12.45 -5.69
C ASP A 68 -13.08 11.26 -5.72
N LEU A 69 -12.84 10.68 -6.89
CA LEU A 69 -11.85 9.63 -7.10
C LEU A 69 -10.41 10.18 -6.99
N GLN A 70 -10.18 11.43 -7.37
CA GLN A 70 -8.92 12.11 -7.14
C GLN A 70 -8.72 12.47 -5.65
N ILE A 71 -9.79 12.87 -4.95
CA ILE A 71 -9.79 13.09 -3.49
C ILE A 71 -9.27 11.84 -2.79
N LEU A 72 -9.74 10.65 -3.18
CA LEU A 72 -9.30 9.36 -2.63
C LEU A 72 -7.78 9.11 -2.67
N GLY A 73 -7.04 9.72 -3.60
CA GLY A 73 -5.59 9.60 -3.71
C GLY A 73 -4.82 10.90 -3.49
N SER A 74 -5.50 11.98 -3.11
CA SER A 74 -4.91 13.30 -2.97
C SER A 74 -4.16 13.48 -1.64
N LEU A 75 -3.24 14.46 -1.63
CA LEU A 75 -2.38 14.78 -0.49
C LEU A 75 -3.19 15.18 0.76
N ASN A 76 -4.41 15.69 0.63
CA ASN A 76 -5.12 16.33 1.75
C ASN A 76 -6.20 15.43 2.36
N HIS A 77 -6.35 14.22 1.82
CA HIS A 77 -7.43 13.30 2.17
C HIS A 77 -6.83 11.94 2.47
N ARG A 78 -6.25 11.85 3.68
CA ARG A 78 -5.72 10.60 4.23
C ARG A 78 -6.75 9.49 4.03
N SER A 79 -6.21 8.41 3.48
CA SER A 79 -6.87 7.37 2.72
C SER A 79 -8.20 6.89 3.32
N TYR A 80 -9.30 7.25 2.65
CA TYR A 80 -10.64 6.70 2.89
C TYR A 80 -10.73 5.18 2.57
N TRP A 81 -9.61 4.47 2.46
CA TRP A 81 -9.55 3.09 1.98
C TRP A 81 -9.35 2.11 3.14
N ASP A 82 -9.53 2.56 4.38
CA ASP A 82 -9.46 1.70 5.56
C ASP A 82 -10.67 0.77 5.61
N LYS A 83 -11.85 1.27 5.24
CA LYS A 83 -13.04 0.47 5.05
C LYS A 83 -13.69 0.79 3.71
N ILE A 84 -14.00 -0.26 2.95
CA ILE A 84 -14.64 -0.15 1.64
C ILE A 84 -15.93 -0.95 1.68
N TYR A 85 -17.02 -0.34 1.22
CA TYR A 85 -18.33 -0.94 1.13
C TYR A 85 -18.90 -0.81 -0.28
N LEU A 86 -19.73 -1.76 -0.67
CA LEU A 86 -20.65 -1.60 -1.80
C LEU A 86 -22.04 -1.34 -1.26
N ARG A 87 -22.68 -0.24 -1.68
CA ARG A 87 -24.03 0.16 -1.25
C ARG A 87 -25.05 0.06 -2.39
N ASN A 88 -26.24 -0.40 -2.04
CA ASN A 88 -27.42 -0.43 -2.89
C ASN A 88 -28.19 0.90 -2.90
N ASN A 89 -27.63 1.93 -3.52
CA ASN A 89 -28.20 3.27 -3.45
C ASN A 89 -29.64 3.33 -4.00
N HIS A 90 -30.62 3.34 -3.09
CA HIS A 90 -32.07 3.35 -3.40
C HIS A 90 -32.58 2.22 -4.32
N GLY A 91 -31.87 1.10 -4.45
CA GLY A 91 -32.38 -0.03 -5.22
C GLY A 91 -33.48 -0.79 -4.46
N THR A 92 -34.57 -1.09 -5.17
CA THR A 92 -35.74 -1.79 -4.61
C THR A 92 -35.57 -3.31 -4.54
N SER A 93 -34.54 -3.85 -5.21
CA SER A 93 -34.20 -5.27 -5.25
C SER A 93 -32.87 -5.59 -4.59
N GLU A 94 -32.80 -6.76 -3.96
CA GLU A 94 -31.55 -7.37 -3.49
C GLU A 94 -30.71 -7.85 -4.68
N ILE A 95 -29.38 -7.84 -4.52
CA ILE A 95 -28.45 -8.49 -5.46
C ILE A 95 -27.72 -9.63 -4.76
N ASP A 96 -27.88 -10.86 -5.25
CA ASP A 96 -27.16 -12.03 -4.75
C ASP A 96 -25.78 -12.14 -5.43
N ILE A 97 -24.74 -11.63 -4.79
CA ILE A 97 -23.39 -11.50 -5.36
C ILE A 97 -22.61 -12.79 -5.15
N TYR A 98 -22.23 -13.42 -6.26
CA TYR A 98 -21.37 -14.60 -6.26
C TYR A 98 -19.88 -14.21 -6.26
N LYS A 99 -19.44 -13.43 -7.25
CA LYS A 99 -18.05 -12.96 -7.36
C LYS A 99 -17.96 -11.49 -7.72
N MET A 100 -16.81 -10.92 -7.40
CA MET A 100 -16.49 -9.54 -7.72
C MET A 100 -15.05 -9.39 -8.24
N CYS A 101 -14.88 -8.53 -9.24
CA CYS A 101 -13.61 -7.94 -9.63
C CYS A 101 -13.70 -6.44 -9.40
N LEU A 102 -12.69 -5.87 -8.75
CA LEU A 102 -12.59 -4.44 -8.50
C LEU A 102 -11.14 -4.01 -8.73
N THR A 103 -10.92 -3.08 -9.65
CA THR A 103 -9.59 -2.56 -9.98
C THR A 103 -9.61 -1.04 -9.94
N ILE A 104 -8.58 -0.44 -9.36
CA ILE A 104 -8.39 1.03 -9.37
C ILE A 104 -7.25 1.35 -10.32
N HIS A 105 -7.48 2.28 -11.24
CA HIS A 105 -6.56 2.63 -12.33
C HIS A 105 -5.92 3.99 -12.09
N TYR A 106 -4.59 4.05 -12.16
CA TYR A 106 -3.81 5.28 -12.01
C TYR A 106 -3.25 5.74 -13.35
N HIS A 107 -3.29 7.07 -13.60
CA HIS A 107 -2.71 7.66 -14.81
C HIS A 107 -1.21 7.34 -14.94
N ARG A 108 -0.50 7.54 -13.83
CA ARG A 108 0.93 7.34 -13.68
C ARG A 108 1.17 6.89 -12.25
N VAL A 109 2.19 6.06 -12.08
CA VAL A 109 2.77 5.71 -10.79
C VAL A 109 4.28 5.95 -10.88
N VAL A 110 4.93 6.05 -9.72
CA VAL A 110 6.37 6.29 -9.68
C VAL A 110 7.12 5.13 -10.37
N SER A 111 8.04 5.48 -11.27
CA SER A 111 9.13 4.63 -11.76
C SER A 111 8.79 3.17 -12.10
N GLY A 112 7.73 2.92 -12.87
CA GLY A 112 7.40 1.57 -13.36
C GLY A 112 6.65 0.67 -12.38
N GLY A 113 6.09 1.24 -11.30
CA GLY A 113 5.13 0.53 -10.47
C GLY A 113 3.90 0.06 -11.24
N VAL A 114 3.14 -0.86 -10.63
CA VAL A 114 1.87 -1.33 -11.17
C VAL A 114 0.83 -0.20 -11.10
N LYS A 115 0.28 0.18 -12.27
CA LYS A 115 -0.74 1.25 -12.39
C LYS A 115 -2.15 0.80 -12.03
N ASP A 116 -2.42 -0.49 -12.20
CA ASP A 116 -3.75 -1.06 -11.98
C ASP A 116 -3.70 -1.89 -10.70
N ILE A 117 -4.38 -1.42 -9.67
CA ILE A 117 -4.36 -2.07 -8.36
C ILE A 117 -5.61 -2.95 -8.26
N PRO A 118 -5.47 -4.29 -8.36
CA PRO A 118 -6.61 -5.18 -8.30
C PRO A 118 -7.01 -5.33 -6.83
N MET A 119 -7.98 -4.52 -6.38
CA MET A 119 -8.53 -4.65 -5.03
C MET A 119 -9.23 -6.01 -4.86
N LEU A 120 -9.89 -6.50 -5.92
CA LEU A 120 -10.48 -7.85 -6.00
C LEU A 120 -10.26 -8.42 -7.41
N SER A 121 -9.97 -9.72 -7.51
CA SER A 121 -9.87 -10.43 -8.79
C SER A 121 -10.61 -11.76 -8.76
N LYS A 122 -11.80 -11.79 -9.37
CA LYS A 122 -12.72 -12.93 -9.37
C LYS A 122 -12.91 -13.49 -7.95
N THR A 123 -12.98 -12.60 -6.96
CA THR A 123 -13.07 -12.98 -5.55
C THR A 123 -14.49 -13.44 -5.26
N ARG A 124 -14.65 -14.62 -4.64
CA ARG A 124 -15.96 -15.08 -4.16
C ARG A 124 -16.37 -14.24 -2.96
N ILE A 125 -17.51 -13.56 -3.10
CA ILE A 125 -18.10 -12.78 -2.02
C ILE A 125 -19.20 -13.62 -1.36
N ASN A 126 -20.12 -14.19 -2.16
CA ASN A 126 -21.26 -14.99 -1.68
C ASN A 126 -22.10 -14.26 -0.62
N GLU A 127 -22.42 -13.00 -0.90
CA GLU A 127 -23.21 -12.16 -0.01
C GLU A 127 -24.36 -11.51 -0.79
N LYS A 128 -25.46 -11.29 -0.09
CA LYS A 128 -26.60 -10.56 -0.61
C LYS A 128 -26.43 -9.09 -0.28
N LEU A 129 -26.39 -8.25 -1.31
CA LEU A 129 -26.47 -6.81 -1.17
C LEU A 129 -27.94 -6.42 -0.96
N PRO A 130 -28.37 -5.99 0.25
CA PRO A 130 -29.78 -5.77 0.55
C PRO A 130 -30.37 -4.60 -0.22
N ALA A 131 -31.70 -4.58 -0.37
CA ALA A 131 -32.46 -3.44 -0.92
C ALA A 131 -32.39 -2.19 -0.01
N ASN A 132 -32.93 -1.05 -0.48
CA ASN A 132 -33.16 0.17 0.30
C ASN A 132 -31.91 0.72 1.00
N SER A 133 -30.79 0.83 0.27
CA SER A 133 -29.50 1.35 0.78
C SER A 133 -28.71 0.41 1.71
N GLY A 134 -28.94 -0.91 1.60
CA GLY A 134 -28.08 -1.91 2.22
C GLY A 134 -26.63 -1.85 1.76
N GLU A 135 -25.70 -2.27 2.62
CA GLU A 135 -24.25 -2.27 2.39
C GLU A 135 -23.67 -3.67 2.59
N ILE A 136 -22.65 -4.01 1.80
CA ILE A 136 -21.75 -5.14 2.09
C ILE A 136 -20.33 -4.62 2.36
N PHE A 137 -19.64 -5.23 3.31
CA PHE A 137 -18.30 -4.82 3.71
C PHE A 137 -17.23 -5.59 2.93
N LEU A 138 -16.49 -4.88 2.08
CA LEU A 138 -15.56 -5.48 1.12
C LEU A 138 -14.11 -5.61 1.65
N THR A 139 -13.70 -4.82 2.63
CA THR A 139 -12.30 -4.76 3.09
C THR A 139 -11.70 -6.12 3.45
N PRO A 140 -12.36 -7.04 4.19
CA PRO A 140 -11.76 -8.33 4.52
C PRO A 140 -11.44 -9.18 3.28
N HIS A 141 -12.27 -9.07 2.24
CA HIS A 141 -12.07 -9.73 0.95
C HIS A 141 -10.90 -9.09 0.18
N ILE A 142 -10.82 -7.76 0.20
CA ILE A 142 -9.76 -6.96 -0.45
C ILE A 142 -8.40 -7.25 0.20
N GLU A 143 -8.27 -7.14 1.52
CA GLU A 143 -7.00 -7.38 2.22
C GLU A 143 -6.45 -8.77 1.92
N LYS A 144 -7.32 -9.80 1.98
CA LYS A 144 -6.94 -11.17 1.66
C LYS A 144 -6.49 -11.30 0.20
N HIS A 145 -7.16 -10.61 -0.72
CA HIS A 145 -6.79 -10.60 -2.12
C HIS A 145 -5.44 -9.91 -2.36
N LEU A 146 -5.22 -8.71 -1.82
CA LEU A 146 -3.98 -7.96 -1.96
C LEU A 146 -2.77 -8.72 -1.40
N LEU A 147 -2.91 -9.37 -0.24
CA LEU A 147 -1.89 -10.26 0.31
C LEU A 147 -1.53 -11.38 -0.67
N LYS A 148 -2.54 -12.03 -1.27
CA LYS A 148 -2.31 -13.05 -2.30
C LYS A 148 -1.66 -12.48 -3.56
N HIS A 149 -2.12 -11.33 -4.03
CA HIS A 149 -1.60 -10.64 -5.20
C HIS A 149 -0.11 -10.30 -5.02
N ALA A 150 0.29 -9.85 -3.83
CA ALA A 150 1.68 -9.56 -3.48
C ALA A 150 2.55 -10.82 -3.23
N GLY A 151 2.01 -12.03 -3.40
CA GLY A 151 2.74 -13.26 -3.11
C GLY A 151 2.85 -13.60 -1.61
N ILE A 152 2.19 -12.82 -0.74
CA ILE A 152 2.12 -13.03 0.71
C ILE A 152 0.92 -13.95 1.05
N TYR A 153 0.91 -15.14 0.47
CA TYR A 153 -0.11 -16.14 0.77
C TYR A 153 0.55 -17.47 1.11
N ARG A 154 0.37 -17.94 2.34
CA ARG A 154 0.92 -19.18 2.90
C ARG A 154 2.41 -19.05 3.25
N GLY A 155 2.72 -19.04 4.56
CA GLY A 155 4.07 -18.90 5.09
C GLY A 155 4.20 -17.84 6.18
N TYR A 156 5.35 -17.82 6.86
CA TYR A 156 5.69 -16.78 7.83
C TYR A 156 6.33 -15.60 7.07
N PHE A 157 5.51 -14.60 6.73
CA PHE A 157 6.00 -13.33 6.19
C PHE A 157 6.13 -12.31 7.31
N HIS A 158 7.14 -11.45 7.18
CA HIS A 158 7.43 -10.41 8.15
C HIS A 158 6.23 -9.43 8.29
N PRO A 159 5.87 -9.00 9.52
CA PRO A 159 4.72 -8.13 9.76
C PRO A 159 4.74 -6.82 8.95
N VAL A 160 5.92 -6.25 8.72
CA VAL A 160 6.13 -5.01 7.93
C VAL A 160 5.55 -5.17 6.52
N ALA A 161 5.96 -6.22 5.80
CA ALA A 161 5.47 -6.48 4.45
C ALA A 161 3.95 -6.76 4.43
N LYS A 162 3.45 -7.52 5.40
CA LYS A 162 2.01 -7.79 5.54
C LYS A 162 1.19 -6.51 5.72
N LEU A 163 1.66 -5.61 6.58
CA LEU A 163 0.97 -4.35 6.86
C LEU A 163 1.02 -3.42 5.64
N ALA A 164 2.19 -3.26 5.03
CA ALA A 164 2.37 -2.40 3.86
C ALA A 164 1.57 -2.86 2.63
N VAL A 165 1.37 -4.17 2.41
CA VAL A 165 0.54 -4.68 1.30
C VAL A 165 -0.94 -4.29 1.45
N LYS A 166 -1.44 -4.14 2.68
CA LYS A 166 -2.83 -3.72 2.91
C LYS A 166 -3.08 -2.27 2.51
N ASP A 167 -2.02 -1.48 2.39
CA ASP A 167 -2.07 -0.08 2.01
C ASP A 167 -1.84 0.12 0.50
N LEU A 168 -1.77 -0.94 -0.33
CA LEU A 168 -1.67 -0.80 -1.79
C LEU A 168 -2.79 0.08 -2.36
N GLY A 169 -2.39 1.10 -3.11
CA GLY A 169 -3.24 2.13 -3.71
C GLY A 169 -3.53 3.31 -2.80
N LYS A 170 -3.26 3.21 -1.51
CA LYS A 170 -3.41 4.35 -0.63
C LYS A 170 -2.35 5.41 -0.94
N SER A 171 -2.73 6.67 -0.70
CA SER A 171 -1.78 7.74 -0.45
C SER A 171 -1.08 7.46 0.89
N GLY A 172 0.26 7.54 0.89
CA GLY A 172 1.04 7.47 2.11
C GLY A 172 0.94 8.76 2.92
N THR A 173 1.18 9.95 2.37
CA THR A 173 1.39 11.17 3.20
C THR A 173 0.14 12.05 3.33
N SER A 174 0.25 13.12 4.13
CA SER A 174 -0.72 14.20 4.16
C SER A 174 -0.08 15.56 3.91
N ASP A 175 -0.83 16.45 3.27
CA ASP A 175 -0.52 17.88 3.22
C ASP A 175 -0.65 18.52 4.62
N LYS A 176 0.20 19.51 4.85
CA LYS A 176 0.48 20.10 6.17
C LYS A 176 -0.69 20.92 6.73
N ASP A 177 -1.60 21.38 5.87
CA ASP A 177 -2.62 22.38 6.22
C ASP A 177 -4.05 21.81 6.37
N TYR A 178 -4.25 20.49 6.23
CA TYR A 178 -5.59 19.85 6.28
C TYR A 178 -5.68 18.69 7.29
N ASP A 179 -4.76 18.66 8.24
CA ASP A 179 -4.78 17.67 9.31
C ASP A 179 -5.73 18.10 10.43
N GLU A 180 -7.01 17.76 10.29
CA GLU A 180 -8.03 18.01 11.31
C GLU A 180 -7.82 17.19 12.60
N TYR A 181 -6.76 16.36 12.68
CA TYR A 181 -6.36 15.62 13.88
C TYR A 181 -5.20 16.30 14.64
N GLY A 182 -4.60 17.35 14.07
CA GLY A 182 -3.28 17.85 14.47
C GLY A 182 -2.17 16.81 14.21
N ASP A 183 -0.95 17.25 13.89
CA ASP A 183 0.28 16.45 13.67
C ASP A 183 0.08 14.92 13.65
N ASN A 184 -0.59 14.41 12.62
CA ASN A 184 -0.99 13.02 12.55
C ASN A 184 0.28 12.20 12.28
N PRO A 185 0.66 11.30 13.20
CA PRO A 185 2.03 10.84 13.44
C PRO A 185 2.67 9.97 12.35
N LYS A 186 2.01 9.75 11.21
CA LYS A 186 2.47 8.87 10.13
C LYS A 186 3.60 9.51 9.30
N TYR A 187 3.48 10.79 8.93
CA TYR A 187 4.36 11.50 7.98
C TYR A 187 4.39 13.01 8.29
N ARG A 188 5.57 13.66 8.34
CA ARG A 188 5.74 15.07 8.76
C ARG A 188 5.80 16.08 7.61
N GLY A 189 5.34 15.70 6.41
CA GLY A 189 4.82 16.65 5.42
C GLY A 189 5.81 17.32 4.45
N TRP A 190 6.97 16.71 4.14
CA TRP A 190 7.86 17.19 3.07
C TRP A 190 8.14 16.11 2.02
N ILE A 191 7.83 16.40 0.75
CA ILE A 191 7.90 15.46 -0.40
C ILE A 191 9.27 14.78 -0.58
N SER A 192 10.36 15.47 -0.23
CA SER A 192 11.73 14.93 -0.36
C SER A 192 12.08 13.81 0.63
N TYR A 193 11.23 13.55 1.62
CA TYR A 193 11.51 12.69 2.78
C TYR A 193 10.55 11.51 2.92
N GLU A 194 9.49 11.51 2.14
CA GLU A 194 8.32 10.68 2.34
C GLU A 194 8.58 9.19 2.12
N CYS A 195 9.56 8.81 1.29
CA CYS A 195 9.90 7.41 1.09
C CYS A 195 10.55 6.78 2.33
N SER A 196 11.32 7.57 3.08
CA SER A 196 11.98 7.14 4.31
C SER A 196 11.02 7.11 5.48
N GLU A 197 10.19 8.14 5.60
CA GLU A 197 9.09 8.11 6.54
C GLU A 197 8.18 6.91 6.24
N PHE A 198 7.86 6.65 4.95
CA PHE A 198 7.00 5.53 4.52
C PHE A 198 7.49 4.21 5.12
N VAL A 199 8.75 3.86 4.89
CA VAL A 199 9.34 2.65 5.45
C VAL A 199 9.33 2.69 6.98
N SER A 200 9.75 3.82 7.57
CA SER A 200 9.94 3.96 9.01
C SER A 200 8.64 3.76 9.79
N TRP A 201 7.50 4.22 9.27
CA TRP A 201 6.20 4.01 9.89
C TRP A 201 5.84 2.54 10.02
N TYR A 202 6.03 1.72 8.97
CA TYR A 202 5.73 0.28 9.09
C TYR A 202 6.68 -0.42 10.06
N LEU A 203 7.96 0.00 10.13
CA LEU A 203 8.90 -0.51 11.12
C LEU A 203 8.46 -0.14 12.55
N HIS A 204 7.92 1.06 12.73
CA HIS A 204 7.38 1.56 13.99
C HIS A 204 6.15 0.75 14.44
N GLU A 205 5.12 0.69 13.61
CA GLU A 205 3.83 0.04 13.91
C GLU A 205 3.97 -1.45 14.23
N THR A 206 4.93 -2.09 13.56
CA THR A 206 5.18 -3.52 13.76
C THR A 206 6.14 -3.82 14.90
N GLY A 207 6.69 -2.79 15.55
CA GLY A 207 7.54 -2.93 16.72
C GLY A 207 8.99 -3.33 16.41
N CYS A 208 9.42 -3.27 15.15
CA CYS A 208 10.76 -3.69 14.72
C CYS A 208 11.89 -2.86 15.35
N TRP A 209 11.59 -1.65 15.82
CA TRP A 209 12.51 -0.81 16.59
C TRP A 209 13.06 -1.50 17.83
N LYS A 210 12.34 -2.47 18.40
CA LYS A 210 12.80 -3.24 19.58
C LYS A 210 14.02 -4.11 19.32
N ASN A 211 14.34 -4.39 18.05
CA ASN A 211 15.52 -5.16 17.67
C ASN A 211 16.83 -4.33 17.75
N PHE A 212 16.75 -3.08 18.24
CA PHE A 212 17.87 -2.16 18.37
C PHE A 212 18.02 -1.76 19.86
N ASN A 213 19.07 -2.28 20.50
CA ASN A 213 19.25 -2.29 21.97
C ASN A 213 19.22 -0.93 22.70
N ASN A 214 19.19 0.21 22.00
CA ASN A 214 19.21 1.54 22.61
C ASN A 214 18.39 2.59 21.85
N GLN A 215 17.48 2.18 20.95
CA GLN A 215 16.71 3.14 20.16
C GLN A 215 15.28 3.25 20.71
N PRO A 216 14.84 4.42 21.19
CA PRO A 216 13.45 4.61 21.57
C PRO A 216 12.53 4.44 20.36
N ASN A 217 11.27 4.07 20.60
CA ASN A 217 10.19 4.02 19.61
C ASN A 217 10.20 5.22 18.65
N THR A 218 10.47 6.42 19.20
CA THR A 218 10.48 7.70 18.47
C THR A 218 11.51 7.73 17.35
N VAL A 219 12.61 6.99 17.45
CA VAL A 219 13.67 6.98 16.45
C VAL A 219 13.18 6.48 15.11
N PHE A 220 12.34 5.44 15.08
CA PHE A 220 11.78 4.96 13.82
C PHE A 220 10.57 5.77 13.38
N ARG A 221 9.75 6.29 14.30
CA ARG A 221 8.62 7.15 13.92
C ARG A 221 9.07 8.42 13.22
N ASP A 222 10.18 9.00 13.65
CA ASP A 222 10.58 10.36 13.28
C ASP A 222 11.72 10.40 12.25
N ILE A 223 12.01 9.27 11.57
CA ILE A 223 12.97 9.23 10.46
C ILE A 223 12.42 10.03 9.30
N THR A 224 13.10 11.11 8.93
CA THR A 224 12.74 11.92 7.78
C THR A 224 13.76 11.83 6.64
N PHE A 225 14.85 11.09 6.75
CA PHE A 225 15.70 10.84 5.57
C PHE A 225 16.25 9.43 5.50
N THR A 226 16.37 8.91 4.27
CA THR A 226 16.84 7.55 3.96
C THR A 226 18.21 7.23 4.59
N GLY A 227 19.08 8.24 4.73
CA GLY A 227 20.38 8.10 5.39
C GLY A 227 20.31 7.80 6.90
N GLU A 228 19.25 8.20 7.60
CA GLU A 228 19.05 7.85 9.03
C GLU A 228 18.74 6.37 9.17
N LEU A 229 17.83 5.85 8.32
CA LEU A 229 17.55 4.41 8.24
C LEU A 229 18.85 3.64 8.05
N HIS A 230 19.66 4.01 7.07
CA HIS A 230 20.95 3.38 6.85
C HIS A 230 21.85 3.45 8.10
N THR A 231 21.98 4.62 8.73
CA THR A 231 22.85 4.83 9.90
C THR A 231 22.44 3.93 11.08
N ILE A 232 21.14 3.81 11.34
CA ILE A 232 20.60 2.98 12.43
C ILE A 232 20.94 1.50 12.20
N PHE A 233 20.70 0.98 11.00
CA PHE A 233 21.00 -0.41 10.68
C PHE A 233 22.50 -0.68 10.60
N LYS A 234 23.29 0.26 10.08
CA LYS A 234 24.74 0.14 9.98
C LYS A 234 25.39 0.09 11.36
N ALA A 235 24.92 0.89 12.31
CA ALA A 235 25.39 0.85 13.71
C ALA A 235 25.18 -0.53 14.36
N ALA A 236 24.18 -1.29 13.90
CA ALA A 236 23.93 -2.67 14.31
C ALA A 236 24.60 -3.73 13.40
N SER A 237 25.44 -3.31 12.44
CA SER A 237 26.05 -4.17 11.42
C SER A 237 25.05 -4.96 10.56
N LYS A 238 23.86 -4.40 10.33
CA LYS A 238 22.74 -5.03 9.59
C LYS A 238 22.54 -4.43 8.19
N THR A 239 23.58 -3.86 7.57
CA THR A 239 23.52 -3.32 6.20
C THR A 239 24.35 -4.14 5.23
N TYR A 240 23.77 -4.43 4.07
CA TYR A 240 24.36 -5.27 3.03
C TYR A 240 24.22 -4.61 1.68
N TYR A 241 25.33 -4.26 1.02
CA TYR A 241 25.30 -3.65 -0.31
C TYR A 241 25.29 -4.73 -1.39
N TYR A 242 24.63 -4.47 -2.52
CA TYR A 242 24.71 -5.36 -3.67
C TYR A 242 26.07 -5.22 -4.37
N HIS A 243 26.74 -6.33 -4.60
CA HIS A 243 28.01 -6.38 -5.33
C HIS A 243 27.79 -7.04 -6.70
N SER A 244 27.89 -6.27 -7.77
CA SER A 244 27.59 -6.71 -9.15
C SER A 244 28.51 -7.86 -9.62
N GLY A 245 29.82 -7.74 -9.41
CA GLY A 245 30.79 -8.80 -9.77
C GLY A 245 30.57 -10.14 -9.04
N LYS A 246 30.03 -10.13 -7.82
CA LYS A 246 29.73 -11.34 -7.05
C LYS A 246 28.26 -11.77 -7.14
N LYS A 247 27.38 -10.90 -7.63
CA LYS A 247 25.92 -11.10 -7.75
C LYS A 247 25.25 -11.42 -6.41
N LYS A 248 25.68 -10.76 -5.34
CA LYS A 248 25.26 -11.03 -3.96
C LYS A 248 25.19 -9.75 -3.13
N PHE A 249 24.36 -9.76 -2.08
CA PHE A 249 24.38 -8.74 -1.04
C PHE A 249 25.43 -9.08 0.01
N ILE A 250 26.31 -8.14 0.32
CA ILE A 250 27.50 -8.34 1.14
C ILE A 250 27.54 -7.29 2.24
N ASN A 251 27.83 -7.72 3.46
CA ASN A 251 27.95 -6.84 4.60
C ASN A 251 29.16 -5.91 4.43
N GLU A 252 28.97 -4.62 4.66
CA GLU A 252 30.03 -3.62 4.49
C GLU A 252 31.24 -3.82 5.40
N VAL A 253 31.04 -4.44 6.57
CA VAL A 253 32.06 -4.58 7.62
C VAL A 253 32.62 -5.99 7.65
N THR A 254 31.74 -6.99 7.66
CA THR A 254 32.14 -8.40 7.89
C THR A 254 32.41 -9.16 6.60
N GLY A 255 31.96 -8.66 5.45
CA GLY A 255 32.00 -9.39 4.19
C GLY A 255 31.04 -10.58 4.11
N ALA A 256 30.18 -10.77 5.13
CA ALA A 256 29.19 -11.83 5.14
C ALA A 256 28.15 -11.64 4.03
N GLU A 257 27.70 -12.75 3.44
CA GLU A 257 26.67 -12.73 2.42
C GLU A 257 25.27 -12.76 3.04
N TYR A 258 24.32 -12.07 2.42
CA TYR A 258 22.92 -12.04 2.85
C TYR A 258 21.97 -12.28 1.69
N VAL A 259 20.86 -12.96 1.98
CA VAL A 259 19.75 -13.15 1.05
C VAL A 259 18.58 -12.30 1.55
N PRO A 260 18.17 -11.25 0.82
CA PRO A 260 17.10 -10.37 1.25
C PRO A 260 15.78 -11.08 1.46
N LYS A 261 15.03 -10.65 2.49
CA LYS A 261 13.75 -11.24 2.90
C LYS A 261 12.62 -10.23 2.77
N ALA A 262 11.40 -10.75 2.69
CA ALA A 262 10.21 -9.90 2.73
C ALA A 262 10.18 -9.09 4.03
N GLY A 263 9.96 -7.78 3.94
CA GLY A 263 9.92 -6.84 5.04
C GLY A 263 11.21 -6.03 5.22
N ASP A 264 12.36 -6.54 4.75
CA ASP A 264 13.63 -5.81 4.83
C ASP A 264 13.52 -4.46 4.09
N PRO A 265 13.99 -3.35 4.66
CA PRO A 265 14.16 -2.12 3.90
C PRO A 265 15.21 -2.27 2.81
N LEU A 266 14.86 -1.83 1.59
CA LEU A 266 15.81 -1.64 0.48
C LEU A 266 16.03 -0.16 0.28
N LEU A 267 17.27 0.29 0.41
CA LEU A 267 17.70 1.65 0.19
C LEU A 267 18.38 1.76 -1.17
N ARG A 268 18.15 2.88 -1.86
CA ARG A 268 18.84 3.23 -3.10
C ARG A 268 19.65 4.51 -2.90
N LYS A 269 20.90 4.48 -3.34
CA LYS A 269 21.72 5.65 -3.56
C LYS A 269 21.71 6.04 -5.04
N GLY A 270 21.94 7.32 -5.28
CA GLY A 270 22.29 7.84 -6.59
C GLY A 270 23.33 8.94 -6.40
N ASN A 271 24.39 8.89 -7.20
CA ASN A 271 25.54 9.79 -7.08
C ASN A 271 26.12 9.85 -5.66
N GLY A 272 26.17 8.72 -4.97
CA GLY A 272 26.67 8.61 -3.59
C GLY A 272 25.73 9.08 -2.48
N ILE A 273 24.56 9.66 -2.80
CA ILE A 273 23.58 10.17 -1.83
C ILE A 273 22.42 9.18 -1.71
N PHE A 274 21.86 9.02 -0.50
CA PHE A 274 20.66 8.21 -0.28
C PHE A 274 19.42 8.93 -0.84
N GLU A 275 18.83 8.38 -1.90
CA GLU A 275 17.73 9.00 -2.64
C GLU A 275 16.37 8.39 -2.31
N HIS A 276 16.32 7.09 -1.98
CA HIS A 276 15.04 6.39 -1.86
C HIS A 276 15.07 5.18 -0.92
N SER A 277 13.93 4.85 -0.33
CA SER A 277 13.74 3.63 0.47
C SER A 277 12.41 2.95 0.16
N MET A 278 12.45 1.63 0.15
CA MET A 278 11.34 0.74 -0.22
C MET A 278 11.29 -0.45 0.75
N ILE A 279 10.18 -1.20 0.74
CA ILE A 279 10.04 -2.44 1.54
C ILE A 279 10.14 -3.63 0.60
N LEU A 280 11.03 -4.58 0.87
CA LEU A 280 11.18 -5.80 0.08
C LEU A 280 9.97 -6.72 0.22
N LEU A 281 9.50 -7.26 -0.91
CA LEU A 281 8.55 -8.38 -0.96
C LEU A 281 9.25 -9.69 -1.30
N LYS A 282 10.15 -9.65 -2.28
CA LYS A 282 10.82 -10.84 -2.80
C LYS A 282 12.14 -10.49 -3.47
N TRP A 283 13.16 -11.32 -3.25
CA TRP A 283 14.37 -11.36 -4.05
C TRP A 283 14.31 -12.54 -5.03
N ASP A 284 14.60 -12.28 -6.30
CA ASP A 284 14.78 -13.30 -7.34
C ASP A 284 16.27 -13.39 -7.69
N SER A 285 16.97 -14.32 -7.06
CA SER A 285 18.41 -14.53 -7.25
C SER A 285 18.78 -15.04 -8.64
N LYS A 286 17.83 -15.59 -9.40
CA LYS A 286 18.08 -16.08 -10.76
C LYS A 286 18.11 -14.91 -11.74
N ASN A 287 17.13 -14.02 -11.62
CA ASN A 287 16.99 -12.85 -12.50
C ASN A 287 17.68 -11.60 -11.93
N LEU A 288 18.21 -11.66 -10.71
CA LEU A 288 18.84 -10.56 -9.97
C LEU A 288 17.95 -9.32 -9.84
N THR A 289 16.64 -9.58 -9.70
CA THR A 289 15.62 -8.56 -9.54
C THR A 289 14.95 -8.70 -8.18
N THR A 290 14.36 -7.61 -7.71
CA THR A 290 13.55 -7.63 -6.50
C THR A 290 12.18 -7.05 -6.73
N THR A 291 11.16 -7.65 -6.12
CA THR A 291 9.84 -7.05 -5.99
C THR A 291 9.78 -6.30 -4.67
N VAL A 292 9.31 -5.06 -4.72
CA VAL A 292 9.21 -4.15 -3.58
C VAL A 292 7.81 -3.55 -3.48
N ILE A 293 7.46 -3.10 -2.28
CA ILE A 293 6.42 -2.11 -2.05
C ILE A 293 7.09 -0.75 -2.08
N ASP A 294 6.67 0.07 -3.03
CA ASP A 294 7.16 1.42 -3.28
C ASP A 294 6.06 2.41 -2.90
N GLY A 295 6.43 3.51 -2.28
CA GLY A 295 5.51 4.52 -1.76
C GLY A 295 6.21 5.87 -1.65
N PRO A 296 5.53 6.90 -1.14
CA PRO A 296 4.15 6.91 -0.63
C PRO A 296 3.02 7.05 -1.68
N TYR A 297 3.31 7.37 -2.96
CA TYR A 297 2.29 7.92 -3.90
C TYR A 297 2.20 7.30 -5.32
N PRO A 298 1.23 6.41 -5.57
CA PRO A 298 0.53 5.58 -4.57
C PRO A 298 1.48 4.53 -4.00
N VAL A 299 1.09 3.92 -2.88
CA VAL A 299 1.71 2.68 -2.44
C VAL A 299 1.45 1.61 -3.52
N CYS A 300 2.50 1.11 -4.16
CA CYS A 300 2.39 0.18 -5.28
C CYS A 300 3.43 -0.94 -5.21
N ILE A 301 3.18 -2.02 -5.96
CA ILE A 301 4.20 -3.04 -6.17
C ILE A 301 5.03 -2.64 -7.39
N ARG A 302 6.33 -2.84 -7.30
CA ARG A 302 7.28 -2.60 -8.39
C ARG A 302 8.33 -3.71 -8.42
N THR A 303 8.83 -4.02 -9.61
CA THR A 303 10.07 -4.79 -9.78
C THR A 303 11.25 -3.85 -10.05
N VAL A 304 12.36 -4.08 -9.35
CA VAL A 304 13.63 -3.36 -9.51
C VAL A 304 14.67 -4.35 -10.01
N ASP A 305 15.30 -4.02 -11.14
CA ASP A 305 16.43 -4.78 -11.68
C ASP A 305 17.73 -4.27 -11.06
N ILE A 306 18.14 -4.93 -9.96
CA ILE A 306 19.25 -4.47 -9.12
C ILE A 306 20.56 -4.56 -9.91
N ASP A 307 20.82 -5.70 -10.55
CA ASP A 307 22.08 -5.94 -11.26
C ASP A 307 22.24 -5.03 -12.48
N ALA A 308 21.18 -4.86 -13.28
CA ALA A 308 21.25 -3.99 -14.44
C ALA A 308 21.44 -2.52 -14.06
N MET A 309 20.87 -2.08 -12.94
CA MET A 309 21.04 -0.71 -12.46
C MET A 309 22.43 -0.48 -11.85
N GLU A 310 22.95 -1.43 -11.07
CA GLU A 310 24.28 -1.36 -10.45
C GLU A 310 25.42 -1.41 -11.50
N THR A 311 25.27 -2.26 -12.53
CA THR A 311 26.28 -2.44 -13.58
C THR A 311 26.42 -1.20 -14.47
N ARG A 312 25.33 -0.47 -14.72
CA ARG A 312 25.37 0.79 -15.49
C ARG A 312 26.16 1.89 -14.78
N ALA A 313 26.30 1.79 -13.45
CA ALA A 313 26.93 2.79 -12.62
C ALA A 313 28.40 2.45 -12.25
N ASN A 314 28.92 1.30 -12.70
CA ASN A 314 30.26 0.80 -12.34
C ASN A 314 30.42 0.43 -10.84
N ASP A 315 29.46 -0.32 -10.29
CA ASP A 315 29.49 -0.87 -8.91
C ASP A 315 29.58 0.22 -7.81
N GLN A 316 28.74 1.26 -7.88
CA GLN A 316 28.73 2.35 -6.90
C GLN A 316 28.25 1.95 -5.50
N LYS A 317 27.77 0.71 -5.35
CA LYS A 317 27.06 0.19 -4.18
C LYS A 317 25.77 0.97 -3.97
N ASP A 318 25.00 1.09 -5.04
CA ASP A 318 23.78 1.90 -5.07
C ASP A 318 22.64 1.24 -4.30
N PHE A 319 22.58 -0.09 -4.26
CA PHE A 319 21.53 -0.80 -3.52
C PHE A 319 22.04 -1.39 -2.21
N ILE A 320 21.34 -1.06 -1.12
CA ILE A 320 21.65 -1.52 0.23
C ILE A 320 20.40 -2.12 0.86
N VAL A 321 20.51 -3.34 1.36
CA VAL A 321 19.47 -4.01 2.15
C VAL A 321 19.78 -3.88 3.63
N CYS A 322 18.75 -3.53 4.38
CA CYS A 322 18.77 -3.45 5.83
C CYS A 322 18.10 -4.70 6.41
N GLU A 323 18.86 -5.56 7.07
CA GLU A 323 18.33 -6.83 7.60
C GLU A 323 17.42 -6.58 8.81
N LEU A 324 16.17 -7.03 8.70
CA LEU A 324 15.29 -7.19 9.84
C LEU A 324 15.44 -8.60 10.42
N GLU A 325 15.58 -8.67 11.74
CA GLU A 325 15.44 -9.96 12.42
C GLU A 325 14.00 -10.44 12.26
N THR A 326 13.85 -11.64 11.70
CA THR A 326 12.62 -12.43 11.84
C THR A 326 12.50 -12.89 13.28
N THR A 327 12.16 -11.99 14.19
CA THR A 327 11.68 -12.40 15.50
C THR A 327 10.38 -13.17 15.28
N GLN A 328 10.24 -14.32 15.96
CA GLN A 328 8.98 -15.02 16.10
C GLN A 328 8.03 -14.09 16.86
N TYR A 329 7.34 -13.20 16.15
CA TYR A 329 6.20 -12.47 16.64
C TYR A 329 5.10 -13.49 16.86
N THR A 330 5.14 -14.16 18.02
CA THR A 330 3.94 -14.69 18.65
C THR A 330 3.04 -13.49 18.85
N ALA A 331 2.06 -13.38 17.95
CA ALA A 331 1.13 -12.28 17.87
C ALA A 331 0.30 -12.19 19.15
N THR A 332 0.82 -11.55 20.19
CA THR A 332 -0.02 -10.86 21.16
C THR A 332 -0.41 -9.55 20.49
N ILE A 333 -1.30 -9.63 19.49
CA ILE A 333 -2.08 -8.47 19.09
C ILE A 333 -2.87 -8.11 20.34
N LYS A 334 -2.44 -7.06 21.06
CA LYS A 334 -3.28 -6.44 22.08
C LYS A 334 -4.55 -5.98 21.37
N ARG A 335 -5.61 -6.78 21.45
CA ARG A 335 -6.99 -6.34 21.36
C ARG A 335 -7.20 -5.35 22.51
N GLY A 336 -6.81 -4.10 22.30
CA GLY A 336 -6.59 -3.17 23.41
C GLY A 336 -6.77 -1.71 23.05
N SER A 337 -7.77 -1.38 22.24
CA SER A 337 -8.32 -0.01 22.17
C SER A 337 -9.67 0.12 21.44
N ILE A 338 -10.46 -0.95 21.32
CA ILE A 338 -11.88 -0.87 20.92
C ILE A 338 -12.71 -1.47 22.05
N ARG A 339 -12.88 -0.73 23.14
CA ARG A 339 -13.93 -0.90 24.17
C ARG A 339 -13.86 0.25 25.16
N ARG A 340 -14.53 1.35 24.82
CA ARG A 340 -15.08 2.46 25.64
C ARG A 340 -15.55 3.48 24.59
N ALA A 341 -16.81 3.50 24.18
CA ALA A 341 -17.94 3.89 25.00
C ALA A 341 -19.21 3.13 24.61
N ILE A 342 -19.65 2.24 25.50
CA ILE A 342 -21.08 2.01 25.74
C ILE A 342 -21.21 2.06 27.26
N LYS A 343 -21.74 3.18 27.75
CA LYS A 343 -22.40 3.44 29.05
C LYS A 343 -22.23 4.92 29.43
N LYS A 344 -23.12 5.77 28.93
CA LYS A 344 -24.24 6.32 29.70
C LYS A 344 -25.26 6.90 28.73
#